data_AF-A0A1H5AUT1-F1
#
_entry.id   AF-A0A1H5AUT1-F1
#
_cell.length_a   1.000
_cell.length_b   1.000
_cell.length_c   1.000
_cell.angle_alpha   90.00
_cell.angle_beta   90.00
_cell.angle_gamma   90.00
#
_symmetry.space_group_name_H-M   'P 1'
#
loop_
_entity.id
_entity.type
_entity.pdbx_description
1 polymer ?
#
loop_
_entity_poly.entity_id
_entity_poly.type
_entity_poly.pdbx_seq_one_letter_code
_entity_poly.pdbx_strand_id
1 'polypeptide(L)' 'MSARIDKSHPVEYKTKKGVTVQIGFSWSPPLDVPVGATLTLVGPRPLTVYVEGDHWDSYEQAFQEAHEAAEHWVNLLAG' A
#
# COMPACT_ATOMS: atom_id res chain seq x y z
N MET A 1 -8.26 17.58 12.35
CA MET A 1 -8.82 17.45 10.99
C MET A 1 -8.61 16.00 10.57
N SER A 2 -9.62 15.14 10.66
CA SER A 2 -9.50 13.76 10.18
C SER A 2 -9.52 13.81 8.65
N ALA A 3 -8.37 13.56 8.03
CA ALA A 3 -8.33 13.30 6.60
C ALA A 3 -9.32 12.16 6.33
N ARG A 4 -10.42 12.45 5.63
CA ARG A 4 -11.31 11.42 5.11
C ARG A 4 -10.50 10.71 4.04
N ILE A 5 -9.82 9.66 4.47
CA ILE A 5 -9.07 8.78 3.59
C ILE A 5 -10.11 8.15 2.70
N ASP A 6 -10.01 8.46 1.42
CA ASP A 6 -10.91 7.94 0.43
C ASP A 6 -10.65 6.43 0.34
N LYS A 7 -11.46 5.65 1.07
CA LYS A 7 -11.44 4.17 1.05
C LYS A 7 -11.62 3.61 -0.37
N SER A 8 -12.00 4.45 -1.34
CA SER A 8 -12.32 4.08 -2.71
C SER A 8 -11.14 4.24 -3.68
N HIS A 9 -10.03 4.87 -3.29
CA HIS A 9 -8.94 5.17 -4.22
C HIS A 9 -7.58 4.71 -3.70
N PRO A 10 -6.73 4.11 -4.57
CA PRO A 10 -5.36 3.78 -4.21
C PRO A 10 -4.57 5.04 -3.82
N VAL A 11 -3.76 4.94 -2.77
CA VAL A 11 -2.83 6.00 -2.39
C VAL A 11 -1.60 5.93 -3.28
N GLU A 12 -1.19 7.06 -3.84
CA GLU A 12 0.09 7.13 -4.54
C GLU A 12 1.24 7.32 -3.56
N TYR A 13 2.23 6.43 -3.66
CA TYR A 13 3.46 6.48 -2.90
C TYR A 13 4.65 6.55 -3.85
N LYS A 14 5.50 7.56 -3.68
CA LYS A 14 6.76 7.69 -4.41
C LYS A 14 7.90 7.18 -3.53
N THR A 15 8.52 6.08 -3.94
CA THR A 15 9.64 5.49 -3.19
C THR A 15 10.89 6.39 -3.23
N LYS A 16 11.86 6.13 -2.36
CA LYS A 16 13.17 6.81 -2.31
C LYS A 16 13.96 6.70 -3.62
N LYS A 17 13.70 5.65 -4.41
CA LYS A 17 14.29 5.45 -5.74
C LYS A 17 13.53 6.19 -6.86
N GLY A 18 12.49 6.96 -6.52
CA GLY A 18 11.72 7.76 -7.45
C GLY A 18 10.65 6.99 -8.21
N VAL A 19 10.38 5.75 -7.83
CA VAL A 19 9.39 4.88 -8.46
C VAL A 19 8.02 5.10 -7.80
N THR A 20 6.97 5.28 -8.61
CA THR A 20 5.60 5.44 -8.10
C THR A 20 4.91 4.09 -7.95
N VAL A 21 4.43 3.83 -6.74
CA VAL A 21 3.63 2.66 -6.37
C VAL A 21 2.24 3.15 -5.95
N GLN A 22 1.19 2.55 -6.51
CA GLN A 22 -0.19 2.73 -6.07
C GLN A 22 -0.53 1.68 -5.02
N ILE A 23 -1.06 2.12 -3.88
CA ILE A 23 -1.38 1.28 -2.72
C ILE A 23 -2.88 1.24 -2.54
N GLY A 24 -3.51 0.13 -2.90
CA GLY A 24 -4.93 -0.13 -2.68
C GLY A 24 -5.16 -0.93 -1.40
N PHE A 25 -5.70 -0.29 -0.37
CA PHE A 25 -6.07 -1.00 0.87
C PHE A 25 -7.34 -1.82 0.67
N SER A 26 -7.30 -3.07 1.14
CA SER A 26 -8.44 -3.98 1.18
C SER A 26 -9.12 -3.88 2.54
N TRP A 27 -10.44 -3.75 2.55
CA TRP A 27 -11.21 -3.51 3.78
C TRP A 27 -12.25 -4.61 3.94
N SER A 28 -12.47 -5.04 5.19
CA SER A 28 -13.62 -5.86 5.54
C SER A 28 -14.75 -4.96 6.06
N PRO A 29 -16.02 -5.12 5.64
CA PRO A 29 -17.13 -4.23 5.99
C PRO A 29 -17.42 -3.95 7.49
N PRO A 30 -16.94 -4.72 8.49
CA PRO A 30 -17.03 -4.31 9.90
C PRO A 30 -15.76 -3.65 10.46
N LEU A 31 -14.65 -3.59 9.72
CA LEU A 31 -13.36 -3.16 10.23
C LEU A 31 -13.00 -1.73 9.81
N ASP A 32 -12.53 -0.95 10.78
CA ASP A 32 -11.88 0.35 10.54
C ASP A 32 -10.37 0.21 10.26
N VAL A 33 -9.89 -1.03 10.16
CA VAL A 33 -8.51 -1.38 9.83
C VAL A 33 -8.50 -2.19 8.52
N PRO A 34 -7.59 -1.89 7.57
CA PRO A 34 -7.41 -2.72 6.39
C PRO A 34 -7.03 -4.16 6.74
N VAL A 35 -7.45 -5.11 5.92
CA VAL A 35 -7.07 -6.55 6.04
C VAL A 35 -5.92 -6.93 5.10
N GLY A 36 -5.42 -5.96 4.34
CA GLY A 36 -4.31 -6.12 3.43
C GLY A 36 -4.18 -4.94 2.47
N ALA A 37 -3.14 -4.95 1.65
CA ALA A 37 -2.90 -3.92 0.65
C ALA A 37 -2.39 -4.53 -0.66
N THR A 38 -2.82 -3.95 -1.77
CA THR A 38 -2.31 -4.26 -3.11
C THR A 38 -1.35 -3.15 -3.53
N LEU A 39 -0.09 -3.50 -3.78
CA LEU A 39 0.93 -2.57 -4.29
C LEU A 39 1.04 -2.74 -5.79
N THR A 40 0.88 -1.66 -6.56
CA THR A 40 0.95 -1.66 -8.02
C THR A 40 2.03 -0.70 -8.50
N LEU A 41 3.02 -1.22 -9.23
CA LEU A 41 4.01 -0.39 -9.90
C LEU A 41 3.42 0.17 -11.19
N VAL A 42 3.34 1.49 -11.28
CA VAL A 42 2.79 2.17 -12.46
C VAL A 42 3.85 2.20 -13.56
N GLY A 43 3.52 1.65 -14.73
CA GLY A 43 4.42 1.61 -15.88
C GLY A 43 3.80 0.93 -17.10
N PRO A 44 4.58 0.74 -18.19
CA PRO A 44 4.09 0.11 -19.43
C PRO A 44 3.60 -1.33 -19.25
N ARG A 45 4.11 -2.00 -18.23
CA ARG A 45 3.68 -3.31 -17.76
C ARG A 45 3.48 -3.23 -16.25
N PRO A 46 2.27 -2.99 -15.75
CA PRO A 46 2.03 -2.88 -14.33
C PRO A 46 2.38 -4.22 -13.65
N LEU A 47 3.14 -4.12 -12.57
CA LEU A 47 3.40 -5.25 -11.68
C LEU A 47 2.57 -5.04 -10.42
N THR A 48 2.10 -6.13 -9.82
CA THR A 48 1.26 -6.07 -8.63
C THR A 48 1.70 -7.12 -7.63
N VAL A 49 1.76 -6.74 -6.35
CA VAL A 49 1.98 -7.66 -5.23
C VAL A 49 0.97 -7.37 -4.12
N TYR A 50 0.70 -8.39 -3.30
CA TYR A 50 -0.21 -8.29 -2.17
C TYR A 50 0.58 -8.31 -0.86
N VAL A 51 0.12 -7.50 0.09
CA VAL A 51 0.62 -7.44 1.47
C VAL A 51 -0.52 -7.88 2.37
N GLU A 52 -0.30 -8.96 3.12
CA GLU A 52 -1.23 -9.44 4.14
C GLU A 52 -1.30 -8.43 5.30
N GLY A 53 -2.51 -8.19 5.80
CA GLY A 53 -2.77 -7.20 6.87
C GLY A 53 -3.51 -7.78 8.06
N ASP A 54 -3.45 -9.10 8.26
CA ASP A 54 -4.08 -9.82 9.37
C ASP A 54 -3.55 -9.41 10.75
N HIS A 55 -2.34 -8.85 10.79
CA HIS A 55 -1.62 -8.38 11.98
C HIS A 55 -1.71 -6.85 12.20
N TRP A 56 -2.42 -6.12 11.35
CA TRP A 56 -2.58 -4.68 11.51
C TRP A 56 -3.67 -4.38 12.55
N ASP A 57 -3.31 -3.58 13.56
CA ASP A 57 -4.22 -3.13 14.62
C ASP A 57 -4.75 -1.71 14.35
N SER A 58 -4.19 -1.00 13.38
CA SER A 58 -4.60 0.35 13.02
C SER A 58 -4.34 0.68 11.56
N TYR A 59 -5.08 1.66 11.03
CA TYR A 59 -4.79 2.19 9.69
C TYR A 59 -3.39 2.79 9.58
N GLU A 60 -2.90 3.47 10.64
CA GLU A 60 -1.56 4.08 10.62
C GLU A 60 -0.48 3.00 10.47
N GLN A 61 -0.62 1.89 11.18
CA GLN A 61 0.26 0.73 11.03
C GLN A 61 0.18 0.16 9.61
N ALA A 62 -1.03 -0.14 9.12
CA ALA A 62 -1.24 -0.64 7.77
C ALA A 62 -0.59 0.27 6.71
N PHE A 63 -0.69 1.57 6.91
CA PHE A 63 -0.11 2.57 6.01
C PHE A 63 1.42 2.56 6.01
N GLN A 64 2.04 2.58 7.20
CA GLN A 64 3.51 2.53 7.33
C GLN A 64 4.06 1.23 6.76
N GLU A 65 3.46 0.09 7.11
CA GLU A 65 3.94 -1.21 6.64
C GLU A 65 3.75 -1.41 5.14
N ALA A 66 2.65 -0.91 4.55
CA ALA A 66 2.49 -0.92 3.09
C ALA A 66 3.53 -0.05 2.37
N HIS A 67 3.95 1.08 2.97
CA HIS A 67 5.03 1.91 2.44
C HIS A 67 6.39 1.20 2.52
N GLU A 68 6.69 0.57 3.66
CA GLU A 68 7.92 -0.21 3.85
C GLU A 68 7.98 -1.40 2.89
N ALA A 69 6.87 -2.10 2.69
CA ALA A 69 6.75 -3.18 1.72
C ALA A 69 6.98 -2.66 0.28
N ALA A 70 6.46 -1.49 -0.08
CA ALA A 70 6.70 -0.87 -1.37
C ALA A 70 8.18 -0.51 -1.59
N GLU A 71 8.85 0.06 -0.59
CA GLU A 71 10.30 0.33 -0.64
C GLU A 71 11.10 -0.96 -0.81
N HIS A 72 10.81 -1.98 0.00
CA HIS A 72 11.50 -3.26 -0.06
C HIS A 72 11.32 -3.93 -1.42
N TRP A 73 10.10 -3.95 -1.94
CA TRP A 73 9.79 -4.52 -3.24
C TRP A 73 10.53 -3.82 -4.39
N VAL A 74 10.53 -2.47 -4.40
CA VAL A 74 11.31 -1.71 -5.40
C VAL A 74 12.81 -1.96 -5.25
N ASN A 75 13.30 -2.17 -4.04
CA ASN A 75 14.70 -2.54 -3.83
C ASN A 75 15.05 -3.91 -4.41
N LEU A 76 14.17 -4.91 -4.28
CA LEU A 76 14.36 -6.24 -4.86
C LEU A 76 14.34 -6.24 -6.39
N LEU A 77 13.54 -5.37 -7.03
CA LEU A 77 13.49 -5.27 -8.49
C LEU A 77 14.71 -4.57 -9.10
N ALA A 78 15.44 -3.79 -8.29
CA ALA A 78 16.59 -3.02 -8.73
C ALA A 78 17.94 -3.69 -8.41
N GLY A 79 17.92 -4.85 -7.75
CA GLY A 79 19.10 -5.70 -7.51
C GLY A 79 19.22 -6.78 -8.57
#